data_AF-A0A353LPR6-F1
#
_entry.id   AF-A0A353LPR6-F1
#
_cell.length_a   1.000
_cell.length_b   1.000
_cell.length_c   1.000
_cell.angle_alpha   90.00
_cell.angle_beta   90.00
_cell.angle_gamma   90.00
#
_symmetry.space_group_name_H-M   'P 1'
#
loop_
_entity.id
_entity.type
_entity.pdbx_description
1 polymer ?
#
loop_
_entity_poly.entity_id
_entity_poly.type
_entity_poly.pdbx_seq_one_letter_code
_entity_poly.pdbx_strand_id
1 'polypeptide(L)'
;ADFAELAKKNSVGPSASSGGSLGFFQRGQMVPAFEDAAFALSPGGVSAEPVESKFGWHVIKVEQKRPVQAPSFEEALPQLRSAANNDIVSKLVGDLREGATIETFPPEGLGGEEGKAQ
;
A
#
# COMPACT_ATOMS: atom_id res chain seq x y z
N ALA A 1 -17.37 10.44 -23.52
CA ALA A 1 -17.85 9.29 -22.73
C ALA A 1 -17.58 9.60 -21.27
N ASP A 2 -18.53 9.31 -20.39
CA ASP A 2 -18.34 9.53 -18.96
C ASP A 2 -17.37 8.50 -18.37
N PHE A 3 -16.46 8.94 -17.49
CA PHE A 3 -15.44 8.07 -16.91
C PHE A 3 -16.07 6.96 -16.06
N ALA A 4 -17.13 7.27 -15.31
CA ALA A 4 -17.80 6.30 -14.46
C ALA A 4 -18.54 5.24 -15.28
N GLU A 5 -19.11 5.61 -16.44
CA GLU A 5 -19.69 4.64 -17.38
C GLU A 5 -18.63 3.71 -17.97
N LEU A 6 -17.48 4.24 -18.39
CA LEU A 6 -16.37 3.43 -18.91
C LEU A 6 -15.81 2.50 -17.84
N ALA A 7 -15.69 2.98 -16.61
CA ALA A 7 -15.27 2.17 -15.48
C ALA A 7 -16.26 1.04 -15.17
N LYS A 8 -17.57 1.31 -15.16
CA LYS A 8 -18.61 0.29 -14.98
C LYS A 8 -18.57 -0.80 -16.06
N LYS A 9 -18.25 -0.42 -17.30
CA LYS A 9 -18.27 -1.33 -18.45
C LYS A 9 -16.99 -2.15 -18.59
N ASN A 10 -15.83 -1.58 -18.27
CA ASN A 10 -14.53 -2.16 -18.63
C ASN A 10 -13.60 -2.44 -17.44
N SER A 11 -13.88 -1.91 -16.24
CA SER A 11 -13.00 -2.12 -15.09
C SER A 11 -13.17 -3.53 -14.54
N VAL A 12 -12.03 -4.18 -14.27
CA VAL A 12 -11.94 -5.48 -13.57
C VAL A 12 -11.73 -5.32 -12.06
N GLY A 13 -11.62 -4.08 -11.58
CA GLY A 13 -11.40 -3.78 -10.17
C GLY A 13 -12.69 -3.82 -9.33
N PRO A 14 -12.57 -3.94 -8.00
CA PRO A 14 -13.73 -4.01 -7.09
C PRO A 14 -14.59 -2.74 -7.10
N SER A 15 -14.05 -1.60 -7.52
CA SER A 15 -14.76 -0.33 -7.62
C SER A 15 -15.55 -0.15 -8.94
N ALA A 16 -15.55 -1.14 -9.84
CA ALA A 16 -16.21 -1.04 -11.14
C ALA A 16 -17.69 -0.66 -11.04
N SER A 17 -18.44 -1.31 -10.15
CA SER A 17 -19.88 -1.04 -9.93
C SER A 17 -20.17 0.40 -9.47
N SER A 18 -19.23 1.00 -8.73
CA SER A 18 -19.28 2.40 -8.27
C SER A 18 -18.59 3.37 -9.23
N GLY A 19 -18.41 3.00 -10.50
CA GLY A 19 -17.81 3.89 -11.50
C GLY A 19 -16.32 4.16 -11.28
N GLY A 20 -15.61 3.24 -10.63
CA GLY A 20 -14.18 3.38 -10.35
C GLY A 20 -13.85 4.28 -9.16
N SER A 21 -14.85 4.74 -8.39
CA SER A 21 -14.63 5.63 -7.25
C SER A 21 -13.89 4.91 -6.10
N LEU A 22 -12.83 5.54 -5.61
CA LEU A 22 -12.00 5.06 -4.49
C LEU A 22 -12.09 5.96 -3.24
N GLY A 23 -12.85 7.06 -3.31
CA GLY A 23 -12.88 8.08 -2.26
C GLY A 23 -11.56 8.84 -2.11
N PHE A 24 -11.37 9.48 -0.96
CA PHE A 24 -10.13 10.17 -0.63
C PHE A 24 -9.14 9.23 0.04
N PHE A 25 -7.90 9.25 -0.43
CA PHE A 25 -6.80 8.51 0.17
C PHE A 25 -5.57 9.41 0.36
N GLN A 26 -4.69 8.98 1.26
CA GLN A 26 -3.39 9.57 1.56
C GLN A 26 -2.26 8.72 0.99
N ARG A 27 -1.06 9.29 0.91
CA ARG A 27 0.15 8.53 0.56
C ARG A 27 0.36 7.37 1.53
N GLY A 28 0.80 6.23 1.01
CA GLY A 28 0.98 4.98 1.74
C GLY A 28 -0.29 4.11 1.85
N GLN A 29 -1.45 4.58 1.39
CA GLN A 29 -2.68 3.77 1.38
C GLN A 29 -2.90 2.99 0.08
N MET A 30 -2.20 3.37 -1.00
CA MET A 30 -2.28 2.72 -2.32
C MET A 30 -0.91 2.20 -2.74
N VAL A 31 -0.87 1.40 -3.80
CA VAL A 31 0.42 0.92 -4.35
C VAL A 31 1.24 2.09 -4.92
N PRO A 32 2.58 2.10 -4.76
CA PRO A 32 3.42 3.24 -5.13
C PRO A 32 3.17 3.79 -6.53
N ALA A 33 3.16 2.92 -7.55
CA ALA A 33 2.93 3.31 -8.94
C ALA A 33 1.58 4.02 -9.15
N PHE A 34 0.52 3.56 -8.47
CA PHE A 34 -0.80 4.16 -8.56
C PHE A 34 -0.85 5.51 -7.84
N GLU A 35 -0.34 5.58 -6.61
CA GLU A 35 -0.38 6.82 -5.85
C GLU A 35 0.45 7.91 -6.52
N ASP A 36 1.64 7.60 -7.04
CA ASP A 36 2.51 8.61 -7.64
C ASP A 36 1.89 9.21 -8.89
N ALA A 37 1.27 8.38 -9.74
CA ALA A 37 0.51 8.86 -10.89
C ALA A 37 -0.70 9.72 -10.48
N ALA A 38 -1.47 9.29 -9.48
CA ALA A 38 -2.62 10.06 -8.98
C ALA A 38 -2.19 11.40 -8.35
N PHE A 39 -1.12 11.42 -7.56
CA PHE A 39 -0.61 12.64 -6.92
C PHE A 39 0.10 13.57 -7.90
N ALA A 40 0.58 13.09 -9.05
CA ALA A 40 1.14 13.92 -10.13
C ALA A 40 0.06 14.68 -10.94
N LEU A 41 -1.15 14.13 -11.06
CA LEU A 41 -2.22 14.73 -11.88
C LEU A 41 -2.91 15.92 -11.21
N SER A 42 -3.25 16.97 -11.95
CA SER A 42 -4.08 18.06 -11.42
C SER A 42 -5.53 17.60 -11.12
N PRO A 43 -6.26 18.24 -10.18
CA PRO A 43 -7.69 18.00 -10.00
C PRO A 43 -8.46 18.16 -11.33
N GLY A 44 -9.37 17.24 -11.61
CA GLY A 44 -10.06 17.09 -12.90
C GLY A 44 -9.25 16.34 -13.98
N GLY A 45 -7.97 16.07 -13.74
CA GLY A 45 -7.06 15.44 -14.69
C GLY A 45 -7.24 13.92 -14.80
N VAL A 46 -6.86 13.39 -15.95
CA VAL A 46 -6.82 11.94 -16.25
C VAL A 46 -5.37 11.57 -16.62
N SER A 47 -4.92 10.37 -16.25
CA SER A 47 -3.61 9.85 -16.64
C SER A 47 -3.51 9.77 -18.17
N ALA A 48 -2.50 10.43 -18.74
CA ALA A 48 -2.26 10.43 -20.18
C ALA A 48 -1.87 9.03 -20.69
N GLU A 49 -1.13 8.29 -19.86
CA GLU A 49 -0.69 6.92 -20.13
C GLU A 49 -1.29 5.96 -19.10
N PRO A 50 -1.52 4.69 -19.48
CA PRO A 50 -1.89 3.64 -18.54
C PRO A 50 -0.79 3.42 -17.48
N VAL A 51 -1.19 3.29 -16.23
CA VAL A 51 -0.30 3.07 -15.09
C VAL A 51 -0.22 1.58 -14.79
N GLU A 52 0.96 0.99 -14.88
CA GLU A 52 1.18 -0.40 -14.54
C GLU A 52 1.36 -0.58 -13.03
N SER A 53 0.73 -1.62 -12.47
CA SER A 53 0.97 -2.08 -11.11
C SER A 53 0.93 -3.61 -11.06
N LYS A 54 1.19 -4.19 -9.88
CA LYS A 54 1.03 -5.62 -9.64
C LYS A 54 -0.38 -6.18 -9.92
N PHE A 55 -1.38 -5.30 -10.06
CA PHE A 55 -2.76 -5.66 -10.39
C PHE A 55 -3.11 -5.47 -11.88
N GLY A 56 -2.12 -5.17 -12.72
CA GLY A 56 -2.30 -4.86 -14.15
C GLY A 56 -2.31 -3.36 -14.42
N TRP A 57 -3.08 -2.96 -15.43
CA TRP A 57 -3.07 -1.60 -15.98
C TRP A 57 -4.24 -0.76 -15.46
N HIS A 58 -3.94 0.50 -15.13
CA HIS A 58 -4.89 1.44 -14.52
C HIS A 58 -4.96 2.73 -15.33
N VAL A 59 -6.17 3.26 -15.50
CA VAL A 59 -6.39 4.63 -15.98
C VAL A 59 -6.96 5.42 -14.80
N ILE A 60 -6.33 6.54 -14.46
CA ILE A 60 -6.60 7.26 -13.21
C ILE A 60 -7.22 8.61 -13.54
N LYS A 61 -8.35 8.94 -12.90
CA LYS A 61 -8.94 10.28 -12.90
C LYS A 61 -8.92 10.83 -11.49
N VAL A 62 -8.35 12.02 -11.31
CA VAL A 62 -8.35 12.72 -10.02
C VAL A 62 -9.49 13.71 -10.02
N GLU A 63 -10.49 13.53 -9.16
CA GLU A 63 -11.60 14.48 -9.08
C GLU A 63 -11.26 15.70 -8.23
N GLN A 64 -10.67 15.47 -7.06
CA GLN A 64 -10.34 16.53 -6.11
C GLN A 64 -9.09 16.19 -5.32
N LYS A 65 -8.29 17.22 -5.02
CA LYS A 65 -7.21 17.16 -4.03
C LYS A 65 -7.56 18.05 -2.85
N ARG A 66 -7.32 17.56 -1.64
CA ARG A 66 -7.48 18.33 -0.41
C ARG A 66 -6.13 18.44 0.28
N PRO A 67 -5.67 19.65 0.65
CA PRO A 67 -4.49 19.79 1.47
C PRO A 67 -4.81 19.18 2.84
N VAL A 68 -3.98 18.24 3.26
CA VAL A 68 -3.98 17.77 4.63
C VAL A 68 -2.80 18.46 5.30
N GLN A 69 -3.07 19.14 6.40
CA GLN A 69 -2.01 19.74 7.19
C GLN A 69 -1.27 18.60 7.89
N ALA A 70 0.02 18.45 7.59
CA ALA A 70 0.83 17.49 8.31
C ALA A 70 0.87 17.90 9.80
N PRO A 71 0.83 16.93 10.74
CA PRO A 71 1.04 17.23 12.14
C PRO A 71 2.39 17.92 12.33
N SER A 72 2.48 18.80 13.32
CA SER A 72 3.76 19.39 13.70
C SER A 72 4.76 18.32 14.13
N PHE A 73 6.05 18.66 14.11
CA PHE A 73 7.09 17.73 14.56
C PHE A 73 6.85 17.24 15.99
N GLU A 74 6.39 18.14 16.89
CA GLU A 74 6.08 17.80 18.28
C GLU A 74 4.92 16.81 18.38
N GLU A 75 3.88 16.98 17.56
CA GLU A 75 2.71 16.08 17.52
C GLU A 75 3.03 14.73 16.88
N ALA A 76 3.98 14.68 15.93
CA ALA A 76 4.42 13.47 15.24
C ALA A 76 5.51 12.70 16.00
N LEU A 77 6.18 13.34 16.97
CA LEU A 77 7.32 12.76 17.69
C LEU A 77 6.99 11.41 18.37
N PRO A 78 5.84 11.23 19.04
CA PRO A 78 5.50 9.93 19.64
C PRO A 78 5.41 8.80 18.62
N GLN A 79 4.78 9.05 17.47
CA GLN A 79 4.59 8.08 16.40
C GLN A 79 5.92 7.77 15.72
N LEU A 80 6.75 8.78 15.44
CA LEU A 80 8.08 8.61 14.86
C LEU A 80 9.00 7.78 15.77
N ARG A 81 8.99 8.04 17.08
CA ARG A 81 9.75 7.24 18.07
C ARG A 81 9.28 5.78 18.11
N SER A 82 7.97 5.56 18.13
CA SER A 82 7.40 4.20 18.12
C SER A 82 7.80 3.45 16.84
N ALA A 83 7.69 4.09 15.67
CA ALA A 83 8.08 3.53 14.39
C ALA A 83 9.58 3.16 14.36
N ALA A 84 10.45 4.07 14.80
CA ALA A 84 11.89 3.82 14.88
C ALA A 84 12.23 2.67 15.83
N ASN A 85 11.58 2.60 17.00
CA ASN A 85 11.78 1.51 17.94
C ASN A 85 11.36 0.16 17.35
N ASN A 86 10.21 0.10 16.67
CA ASN A 86 9.75 -1.13 16.01
C ASN A 86 10.70 -1.59 14.91
N ASP A 87 11.25 -0.66 14.12
CA ASP A 87 12.25 -0.98 13.09
C ASP A 87 13.55 -1.54 13.70
N ILE A 88 14.03 -0.94 14.79
CA ILE A 88 15.21 -1.44 15.52
C ILE A 88 14.96 -2.83 16.10
N VAL A 89 13.81 -3.05 16.74
CA VAL A 89 13.46 -4.36 17.31
C VAL A 89 13.33 -5.40 16.20
N SER A 90 12.68 -5.07 15.08
CA SER A 90 12.56 -5.99 13.94
C SER A 90 13.91 -6.38 13.37
N LYS A 91 14.84 -5.42 13.23
CA LYS A 91 16.21 -5.69 12.79
C LYS A 91 16.96 -6.57 13.77
N LEU A 92 16.96 -6.22 15.06
CA LEU A 92 17.64 -7.01 16.09
C LEU A 92 17.09 -8.43 16.17
N VAL A 93 15.77 -8.61 16.08
CA VAL A 93 15.16 -9.94 16.05
C VAL A 93 15.56 -10.69 14.77
N GLY A 94 15.65 -10.02 13.62
CA GLY A 94 16.20 -10.59 12.39
C GLY A 94 17.63 -11.11 12.59
N ASP A 95 18.52 -10.25 13.07
CA ASP A 95 19.92 -10.59 13.32
C ASP A 95 20.07 -11.76 14.31
N LEU A 96 19.29 -11.76 15.39
CA LEU A 96 19.28 -12.84 16.37
C LEU A 96 18.72 -14.15 15.80
N ARG A 97 17.74 -14.08 14.89
CA ARG A 97 17.19 -15.25 14.20
C ARG A 97 18.18 -15.85 13.21
N GLU A 98 18.94 -15.03 12.48
CA GLU A 98 20.01 -15.51 11.59
C GLU A 98 21.11 -16.25 12.36
N GLY A 99 21.45 -15.78 13.56
CA GLY A 99 22.44 -16.40 14.45
C GLY A 99 21.92 -17.60 15.26
N ALA A 100 20.63 -17.93 15.19
CA ALA A 100 20.01 -18.97 16.01
C ALA A 100 19.51 -20.16 15.17
N THR A 101 19.65 -21.37 15.72
CA THR A 101 18.95 -22.55 15.18
C THR A 101 17.52 -22.54 15.70
N ILE A 102 16.55 -22.37 14.81
CA ILE A 102 15.12 -22.31 15.15
C ILE A 102 14.45 -23.60 14.68
N GLU A 103 13.96 -24.40 15.62
CA GLU A 103 13.12 -25.56 15.33
C GLU A 103 11.66 -25.21 15.62
N THR A 104 10.80 -25.28 14.61
CA THR A 104 9.36 -25.08 14.78
C THR A 104 8.66 -26.43 14.86
N PHE A 105 8.08 -26.74 16.01
CA PHE A 105 7.22 -27.90 16.19
C PHE A 105 5.75 -27.48 16.04
N PRO A 106 5.12 -27.70 14.87
CA PRO A 106 3.68 -27.52 14.75
C PRO A 106 2.92 -28.46 15.71
N PRO A 107 1.71 -28.09 16.17
CA PRO A 107 0.89 -28.98 16.99
C PRO A 107 0.61 -30.30 16.25
N GLU A 108 0.64 -31.41 16.99
CA GLU A 108 0.61 -32.80 16.48
C GLU A 108 -0.40 -32.99 15.33
N GLY A 109 0.11 -33.36 14.15
CA GLY A 109 -0.70 -33.70 12.97
C GLY A 109 -0.23 -33.10 11.64
N LEU A 110 0.75 -32.18 11.65
CA LEU A 110 1.37 -31.64 10.43
C LEU A 110 2.88 -31.80 10.56
N GLY A 111 3.50 -32.58 9.66
CA GLY A 111 4.93 -32.90 9.72
C GLY A 111 5.83 -31.66 9.80
N GLY A 112 6.79 -31.68 10.72
CA GLY A 112 7.75 -30.58 10.87
C GLY A 112 8.70 -30.54 9.68
N GLU A 113 8.76 -29.39 9.00
CA GLU A 113 9.84 -29.08 8.07
C GLU A 113 10.96 -28.36 8.84
N GLU A 114 12.15 -28.95 8.83
CA GLU A 114 13.39 -28.28 9.24
C GLU A 114 13.77 -27.21 8.21
N GLY A 115 13.24 -26.00 8.38
CA GLY A 115 13.62 -24.84 7.56
C GLY A 115 14.67 -23.99 8.27
N LYS A 116 15.90 -23.93 7.73
CA LYS A 116 16.88 -22.90 8.13
C LYS A 116 16.28 -21.51 7.88
N ALA A 117 16.47 -20.60 8.85
CA ALA A 117 16.03 -19.21 8.76
C ALA A 117 16.49 -18.56 7.44
N GLN A 118 15.53 -18.01 6.68
CA GLN A 118 15.76 -17.10 5.55
C GLN A 118 15.69 -15.66 6.03
#